data_AF-A0AAW6SRG0-F1
#
_entry.id   AF-A0AAW6SRG0-F1
#
_cell.length_a   1.000
_cell.length_b   1.000
_cell.length_c   1.000
_cell.angle_alpha   90.00
_cell.angle_beta   90.00
_cell.angle_gamma   90.00
#
_symmetry.space_group_name_H-M   'P 1'
#
loop_
_entity.id
_entity.type
_entity.pdbx_description
1 polymer ?
#
loop_
_entity_poly.entity_id
_entity_poly.type
_entity_poly.pdbx_seq_one_letter_code
_entity_poly.pdbx_strand_id
1 'polypeptide(L)'
;MRKAKDEHVEIGSRQWSIETFMDDIKHIKWAEIIVGIYHGNYSDSGTAWELGYAYATDKPVILVHVGENSNLMVHEGSHANITLAELEDYDFDHLPSSFYMGEML
;
A
#
# COMPACT_ATOMS: atom_id res chain seq x y z
N MET A 1 -11.02 15.80 -12.25
CA MET A 1 -11.83 15.28 -13.38
C MET A 1 -11.18 13.98 -13.85
N ARG A 2 -11.80 12.82 -13.57
CA ARG A 2 -11.38 11.51 -14.09
C ARG A 2 -11.37 11.60 -15.62
N LYS A 3 -10.22 11.49 -16.29
CA LYS A 3 -10.22 11.12 -17.70
C LYS A 3 -10.67 9.66 -17.75
N ALA A 4 -11.71 9.37 -18.52
CA ALA A 4 -12.07 7.99 -18.81
C ALA A 4 -10.83 7.30 -19.40
N LYS A 5 -10.49 6.10 -18.90
CA LYS A 5 -9.55 5.21 -19.60
C LYS A 5 -10.05 5.12 -21.04
N ASP A 6 -9.17 5.32 -22.01
CA ASP A 6 -9.51 5.07 -23.42
C ASP A 6 -10.09 3.67 -23.48
N GLU A 7 -11.38 3.53 -23.82
CA GLU A 7 -12.14 2.27 -23.74
C GLU A 7 -11.60 1.18 -24.71
N HIS A 8 -10.50 1.46 -25.40
CA HIS A 8 -9.93 0.67 -26.48
C HIS A 8 -8.55 0.07 -26.19
N VAL A 9 -7.97 0.25 -25.00
CA VAL A 9 -6.67 -0.37 -24.69
C VAL A 9 -6.88 -1.81 -24.20
N GLU A 10 -6.35 -2.78 -24.94
CA GLU A 10 -6.43 -4.21 -24.61
C GLU A 10 -5.69 -4.52 -23.31
N ILE A 11 -6.40 -5.14 -22.35
CA ILE A 11 -5.81 -5.60 -21.07
C ILE A 11 -4.67 -6.58 -21.35
N GLY A 12 -3.54 -6.39 -20.70
CA GLY A 12 -2.33 -7.21 -20.91
C GLY A 12 -1.43 -6.72 -22.05
N SER A 13 -1.86 -5.74 -22.85
CA SER A 13 -0.97 -5.08 -23.81
C SER A 13 0.09 -4.24 -23.11
N ARG A 14 1.21 -3.97 -23.81
CA ARG A 14 2.29 -3.11 -23.30
C ARG A 14 1.82 -1.67 -23.01
N GLN A 15 0.90 -1.16 -23.82
CA GLN A 15 0.34 0.17 -23.60
C GLN A 15 -0.49 0.20 -22.32
N TRP A 16 -1.40 -0.77 -22.17
CA TRP A 16 -2.23 -0.90 -20.96
C TRP A 16 -1.39 -1.03 -19.70
N SER A 17 -0.33 -1.83 -19.74
CA SER A 17 0.50 -2.06 -18.55
C SER A 17 1.27 -0.81 -18.13
N ILE A 18 1.84 -0.07 -19.08
CA ILE A 18 2.54 1.20 -18.80
C ILE A 18 1.56 2.26 -18.29
N GLU A 19 0.40 2.39 -18.93
CA GLU A 19 -0.60 3.38 -18.52
C GLU A 19 -1.14 3.11 -17.11
N THR A 20 -1.43 1.83 -16.80
CA THR A 20 -1.91 1.43 -15.47
C THR A 20 -0.83 1.69 -14.41
N PHE A 21 0.39 1.20 -14.63
CA PHE A 21 1.52 1.41 -13.72
C PHE A 21 1.80 2.90 -13.44
N MET A 22 1.78 3.75 -14.48
CA MET A 22 2.02 5.18 -14.33
C MET A 22 0.86 5.89 -13.62
N ASP A 23 -0.37 5.42 -13.81
CA ASP A 23 -1.52 5.96 -13.09
C ASP A 23 -1.47 5.59 -11.60
N ASP A 24 -1.06 4.37 -11.25
CA ASP A 24 -0.89 3.94 -9.86
C ASP A 24 0.19 4.77 -9.15
N ILE A 25 1.38 4.92 -9.76
CA ILE A 25 2.45 5.81 -9.24
C ILE A 25 1.96 7.24 -9.02
N LYS A 26 1.21 7.77 -10.00
CA LYS A 26 0.69 9.13 -9.92
C LYS A 26 -0.23 9.30 -8.70
N HIS A 27 -1.07 8.31 -8.41
CA HIS A 27 -1.97 8.37 -7.26
C HIS A 27 -1.23 8.14 -5.94
N ILE A 28 -0.20 7.29 -5.89
CA ILE A 28 0.67 7.17 -4.71
C ILE A 28 1.35 8.52 -4.38
N LYS A 29 1.86 9.22 -5.40
CA LYS A 29 2.46 10.55 -5.21
C LYS A 29 1.47 11.60 -4.74
N TRP A 30 0.25 11.55 -5.28
CA TRP A 30 -0.81 12.49 -4.94
C TRP A 30 -1.36 12.27 -3.53
N ALA A 31 -1.46 11.02 -3.09
CA ALA A 31 -1.95 10.66 -1.76
C ALA A 31 -1.05 11.23 -0.66
N GLU A 32 -1.66 11.62 0.46
CA GLU A 32 -0.95 12.07 1.66
C GLU A 32 -0.56 10.88 2.55
N ILE A 33 -1.37 9.82 2.54
CA ILE A 33 -1.23 8.62 3.36
C ILE A 33 -1.51 7.40 2.47
N ILE A 34 -0.75 6.33 2.66
CA ILE A 34 -0.95 5.05 1.95
C ILE A 34 -1.47 4.04 2.95
N VAL A 35 -2.59 3.39 2.62
CA VAL A 35 -3.17 2.30 3.42
C VAL A 35 -3.01 1.00 2.64
N GLY A 36 -2.26 0.05 3.19
CA GLY A 36 -2.01 -1.26 2.57
C GLY A 36 -2.71 -2.37 3.32
N ILE A 37 -3.47 -3.22 2.62
CA ILE A 37 -4.07 -4.43 3.22
C ILE A 37 -3.12 -5.60 2.94
N TYR A 38 -2.59 -6.21 3.99
CA TYR A 38 -1.50 -7.16 3.89
C TYR A 38 -1.83 -8.49 4.56
N HIS A 39 -1.80 -9.58 3.79
CA HIS A 39 -2.11 -10.94 4.26
C HIS A 39 -0.86 -11.73 4.68
N GLY A 40 0.32 -11.09 4.75
CA GLY A 40 1.57 -11.73 5.19
C GLY A 40 2.35 -12.43 4.09
N ASN A 41 3.62 -12.73 4.41
CA ASN A 41 4.63 -13.46 3.63
C ASN A 41 4.68 -13.17 2.11
N TYR A 42 3.85 -13.84 1.31
CA TYR A 42 3.82 -13.80 -0.16
C TYR A 42 2.56 -13.12 -0.73
N SER A 43 1.86 -12.32 0.09
CA SER A 43 0.51 -11.79 -0.20
C SER A 43 0.39 -11.16 -1.59
N ASP A 44 1.35 -10.32 -1.99
CA ASP A 44 1.43 -9.75 -3.33
C ASP A 44 2.72 -8.93 -3.51
N SER A 45 3.51 -9.24 -4.54
CA SER A 45 4.72 -8.47 -4.88
C SER A 45 4.40 -7.06 -5.39
N GLY A 46 3.22 -6.86 -5.99
CA GLY A 46 2.76 -5.54 -6.45
C GLY A 46 2.57 -4.60 -5.27
N THR A 47 1.78 -5.02 -4.30
CA THR A 47 1.56 -4.31 -3.03
C THR A 47 2.91 -4.03 -2.34
N ALA A 48 3.81 -5.01 -2.22
CA ALA A 48 5.13 -4.80 -1.62
C ALA A 48 5.97 -3.74 -2.36
N TRP A 49 5.87 -3.68 -3.70
CA TRP A 49 6.53 -2.65 -4.50
C TRP A 49 5.95 -1.26 -4.24
N GLU A 50 4.62 -1.14 -4.16
CA GLU A 50 3.92 0.11 -3.88
C GLU A 50 4.25 0.65 -2.48
N LEU A 51 4.29 -0.23 -1.47
CA LEU A 51 4.67 0.12 -0.10
C LEU A 51 6.14 0.57 -0.03
N GLY A 52 7.05 -0.11 -0.74
CA GLY A 52 8.45 0.33 -0.85
C GLY A 52 8.59 1.68 -1.55
N TYR A 53 7.78 1.93 -2.60
CA TYR A 53 7.75 3.22 -3.29
C TYR A 53 7.22 4.35 -2.39
N ALA A 54 6.18 4.07 -1.61
CA ALA A 54 5.62 4.98 -0.62
C ALA A 54 6.66 5.36 0.44
N TYR A 55 7.34 4.36 1.02
CA TYR A 55 8.42 4.57 1.99
C TYR A 55 9.55 5.44 1.40
N ALA A 56 10.00 5.14 0.19
CA ALA A 56 11.07 5.89 -0.47
C ALA A 56 10.66 7.32 -0.88
N THR A 57 9.37 7.66 -0.83
CA THR A 57 8.84 9.00 -1.16
C THR A 57 8.24 9.70 0.06
N ASP A 58 8.64 9.29 1.27
CA ASP A 58 8.26 9.87 2.55
C ASP A 58 6.74 9.89 2.79
N LYS A 59 6.02 8.92 2.22
CA LYS A 59 4.58 8.75 2.46
C LYS A 59 4.37 7.86 3.69
N PRO A 60 3.63 8.30 4.72
CA PRO A 60 3.28 7.44 5.84
C PRO A 60 2.43 6.26 5.36
N VAL A 61 2.89 5.06 5.67
CA VAL A 61 2.21 3.80 5.35
C VAL A 61 1.49 3.28 6.59
N ILE A 62 0.18 3.11 6.49
CA ILE A 62 -0.66 2.44 7.49
C ILE A 62 -0.91 1.01 6.97
N LEU A 63 -0.23 0.05 7.58
CA LEU A 63 -0.28 -1.34 7.16
C LEU A 63 -1.32 -2.10 7.99
N VAL A 64 -2.33 -2.62 7.30
CA VAL A 64 -3.45 -3.35 7.88
C VAL A 64 -3.19 -4.85 7.71
N HIS A 65 -2.89 -5.51 8.82
CA HIS A 65 -2.59 -6.94 8.86
C HIS A 65 -3.87 -7.75 8.91
N VAL A 66 -4.07 -8.60 7.89
CA VAL A 66 -5.19 -9.55 7.79
C VAL A 66 -4.72 -11.01 7.71
N GLY A 67 -3.41 -11.24 7.82
CA GLY A 67 -2.78 -12.56 7.91
C GLY A 67 -2.15 -12.80 9.28
N GLU A 68 -1.45 -13.93 9.41
CA GLU A 68 -0.87 -14.39 10.70
C GLU A 68 0.56 -13.88 10.94
N ASN A 69 1.28 -13.50 9.88
CA ASN A 69 2.66 -13.06 9.94
C ASN A 69 2.92 -11.85 9.04
N SER A 70 4.08 -11.21 9.21
CA SER A 70 4.54 -10.13 8.33
C SER A 70 6.02 -10.24 8.01
N ASN A 71 6.35 -10.01 6.75
CA ASN A 71 7.74 -9.85 6.33
C ASN A 71 8.35 -8.57 6.93
N LEU A 72 9.61 -8.65 7.38
CA LEU A 72 10.34 -7.55 8.00
C LEU A 72 10.35 -6.27 7.16
N MET A 73 10.52 -6.38 5.84
CA MET A 73 10.63 -5.20 4.98
C MET A 73 9.33 -4.40 4.92
N VAL A 74 8.19 -5.06 5.11
CA VAL A 74 6.87 -4.45 4.98
C VAL A 74 6.47 -3.78 6.29
N HIS A 75 6.62 -4.46 7.44
CA HIS A 75 6.21 -3.88 8.72
C HIS A 75 7.20 -2.84 9.27
N GLU A 76 8.51 -3.01 9.06
CA GLU A 76 9.52 -2.00 9.46
C GLU A 76 9.48 -0.77 8.56
N GLY A 77 9.08 -0.93 7.29
CA GLY A 77 8.87 0.19 6.36
C GLY A 77 7.55 0.94 6.59
N SER A 78 6.72 0.50 7.54
CA SER A 78 5.42 1.09 7.80
C SER A 78 5.44 2.05 8.99
N HIS A 79 4.64 3.11 8.91
CA HIS A 79 4.49 4.09 10.00
C HIS A 79 3.65 3.52 11.15
N ALA A 80 2.56 2.82 10.80
CA ALA A 80 1.73 2.11 11.76
C ALA A 80 1.37 0.73 11.22
N ASN A 81 1.37 -0.24 12.14
CA ASN A 81 0.97 -1.62 11.92
C ASN A 81 -0.27 -1.88 12.76
N ILE A 82 -1.41 -2.10 12.10
CA ILE A 82 -2.71 -2.21 12.75
C ILE A 82 -3.49 -3.41 12.21
N THR A 83 -4.50 -3.83 12.96
CA THR A 83 -5.48 -4.81 12.54
C THR A 83 -6.61 -4.14 11.75
N LEU A 84 -7.43 -4.94 11.07
CA LEU A 84 -8.60 -4.43 10.36
C LEU A 84 -9.62 -3.74 11.30
N ALA A 85 -9.71 -4.20 12.56
CA ALA A 85 -10.60 -3.58 13.55
C ALA A 85 -10.10 -2.20 13.98
N GLU A 86 -8.78 -2.05 14.19
CA GLU A 86 -8.18 -0.77 14.56
C GLU A 86 -8.24 0.29 13.45
N LEU A 87 -8.35 -0.14 12.18
CA LEU A 87 -8.50 0.78 11.05
C LEU A 87 -9.79 1.62 11.13
N GLU A 88 -10.88 1.07 11.69
CA GLU A 88 -12.16 1.77 11.80
C GLU A 88 -12.05 3.07 12.62
N ASP A 89 -11.23 3.03 13.67
CA ASP A 89 -11.04 4.12 14.64
C ASP A 89 -9.68 4.83 14.49
N TYR A 90 -8.91 4.52 13.44
CA TYR A 90 -7.56 5.08 13.29
C TYR A 90 -7.60 6.59 12.99
N ASP A 91 -6.87 7.36 13.79
CA ASP A 91 -6.80 8.82 13.68
C ASP A 91 -5.82 9.25 12.58
N PHE A 92 -6.34 9.46 11.37
CA PHE A 92 -5.55 9.92 10.21
C PHE A 92 -5.06 11.37 10.31
N ASP A 93 -5.60 12.19 11.22
CA ASP A 93 -5.16 13.57 11.42
C ASP A 93 -3.90 13.63 12.31
N HIS A 94 -3.80 12.75 13.31
CA HIS A 94 -2.67 12.70 14.25
C HIS A 94 -1.63 11.62 13.95
N LEU A 95 -1.96 10.63 13.11
CA LEU A 95 -1.06 9.56 12.65
C LEU A 95 -0.28 8.89 13.81
N PRO A 96 -0.94 8.28 14.80
CA PRO A 96 -0.24 7.55 15.85
C PRO A 96 0.55 6.37 15.25
N SER A 97 1.85 6.30 15.53
CA SER A 97 2.70 5.18 15.07
C SER A 97 2.51 3.93 15.92
N SER A 98 2.74 2.77 15.32
CA SER A 98 2.71 1.48 16.02
C SER A 98 3.69 0.47 15.41
N PHE A 99 4.33 -0.28 16.30
CA PHE A 99 5.18 -1.41 15.92
C PHE A 99 4.33 -2.65 15.65
N TYR A 100 4.77 -3.48 14.71
CA TYR A 100 4.20 -4.79 14.53
C TYR A 100 4.61 -5.72 15.67
N MET A 101 3.63 -6.37 16.29
CA MET A 101 3.83 -7.24 17.47
C MET A 101 3.49 -8.71 17.22
N GLY A 102 3.12 -9.06 15.98
CA GLY A 102 2.77 -10.43 15.58
C GLY A 102 4.00 -11.27 15.22
N GLU A 103 3.77 -12.38 14.52
CA GLU A 103 4.85 -13.25 14.05
C GLU A 103 5.64 -12.58 12.91
N MET A 104 6.95 -12.44 13.08
CA MET A 104 7.86 -11.78 12.14
C MET A 104 8.63 -12.82 11.31
N LEU A 105 8.80 -12.53 10.02
CA LEU A 105 9.56 -13.35 9.05
C LEU A 105 10.63 -12.54 8.32
#